data_AF-A0A2S9H2X5-F1
#
_entry.id   AF-A0A2S9H2X5-F1
#
_cell.length_a   1.000
_cell.length_b   1.000
_cell.length_c   1.000
_cell.angle_alpha   90.00
_cell.angle_beta   90.00
_cell.angle_gamma   90.00
#
_symmetry.space_group_name_H-M   'P 1'
#
loop_
_entity.id
_entity.type
_entity.pdbx_description
1 polymer ?
#
loop_
_entity_poly.entity_id
_entity_poly.type
_entity_poly.pdbx_seq_one_letter_code
_entity_poly.pdbx_strand_id
1 'polypeptide(L)'
;MNRDDVEKVGQAALASIELLAADWFPNGVREGREWCIGSREGEAGRSMKICLSGESAGVWKDFSADDTCGDFISLYAYIFRVEEAEAMKALACEP
;
A
#
# COMPACT_ATOMS: atom_id res chain seq x y z
N MET A 1 -11.08 9.10 -16.21
CA MET A 1 -10.40 7.95 -15.60
C MET A 1 -11.44 6.85 -15.47
N ASN A 2 -11.25 5.71 -16.14
CA ASN A 2 -12.21 4.61 -16.08
C ASN A 2 -11.88 3.73 -14.87
N ARG A 3 -12.90 3.07 -14.31
CA ARG A 3 -12.73 2.15 -13.18
C ARG A 3 -11.81 0.97 -13.56
N ASP A 4 -11.86 0.57 -14.84
CA ASP A 4 -11.00 -0.45 -15.43
C ASP A 4 -9.50 -0.12 -15.34
N ASP A 5 -9.13 1.15 -15.40
CA ASP A 5 -7.72 1.57 -15.26
C ASP A 5 -7.26 1.37 -13.82
N VAL A 6 -8.13 1.65 -12.84
CA VAL A 6 -7.84 1.51 -11.40
C VAL A 6 -7.57 0.06 -11.07
N GLU A 7 -8.41 -0.84 -11.55
CA GLU A 7 -8.27 -2.27 -11.30
C GLU A 7 -7.00 -2.84 -11.94
N LYS A 8 -6.68 -2.43 -13.18
CA LYS A 8 -5.46 -2.88 -13.86
C LYS A 8 -4.18 -2.38 -13.21
N VAL A 9 -4.12 -1.09 -12.89
CA VAL A 9 -2.95 -0.50 -12.21
C VAL A 9 -2.81 -1.09 -10.81
N GLY A 10 -3.92 -1.25 -10.09
CA GLY A 10 -3.96 -1.97 -8.82
C GLY A 10 -3.36 -3.36 -8.97
N GLN A 11 -3.88 -4.21 -9.87
CA GLN A 11 -3.37 -5.57 -10.10
C GLN A 11 -1.89 -5.63 -10.47
N ALA A 12 -1.40 -4.72 -11.31
CA ALA A 12 0.02 -4.65 -11.66
C ALA A 12 0.87 -4.28 -10.43
N ALA A 13 0.46 -3.26 -9.68
CA ALA A 13 1.12 -2.86 -8.43
C ALA A 13 1.06 -3.96 -7.36
N LEU A 14 -0.03 -4.73 -7.30
CA LEU A 14 -0.19 -5.88 -6.41
C LEU A 14 0.83 -6.99 -6.69
N ALA A 15 1.27 -7.16 -7.94
CA ALA A 15 2.32 -8.12 -8.25
C ALA A 15 3.66 -7.74 -7.62
N SER A 16 3.90 -6.43 -7.45
CA SER A 16 5.12 -5.86 -6.87
C SER A 16 4.93 -5.28 -5.47
N ILE A 17 3.77 -5.51 -4.83
CA ILE A 17 3.42 -4.88 -3.55
C ILE A 17 4.40 -5.23 -2.41
N GLU A 18 4.90 -6.47 -2.38
CA GLU A 18 5.91 -6.88 -1.38
C GLU A 18 7.20 -6.08 -1.56
N LEU A 19 7.63 -5.88 -2.82
CA LEU A 19 8.83 -5.11 -3.14
C LEU A 19 8.63 -3.63 -2.80
N LEU A 20 7.50 -3.04 -3.20
CA LEU A 20 7.16 -1.65 -2.92
C LEU A 20 7.02 -1.39 -1.41
N ALA A 21 6.33 -2.26 -0.68
CA ALA A 21 6.19 -2.14 0.76
C ALA A 21 7.54 -2.26 1.48
N ALA A 22 8.42 -3.16 1.02
CA ALA A 22 9.78 -3.28 1.55
C ALA A 22 10.68 -2.08 1.20
N ASP A 23 10.51 -1.50 0.01
CA ASP A 23 11.25 -0.32 -0.44
C ASP A 23 10.83 0.94 0.32
N TRP A 24 9.52 1.17 0.44
CA TRP A 24 8.97 2.31 1.17
C TRP A 24 9.20 2.19 2.68
N PHE A 25 9.16 0.97 3.22
CA PHE A 25 9.25 0.71 4.65
C PHE A 25 10.31 -0.34 4.97
N PRO A 26 11.60 0.02 4.92
CA PRO A 26 12.69 -0.93 5.14
C PRO A 26 12.74 -1.49 6.58
N ASN A 27 12.18 -0.78 7.57
CA ASN A 27 12.05 -1.29 8.94
C ASN A 27 10.71 -1.98 9.21
N GLY A 28 9.89 -2.17 8.18
CA GLY A 28 8.67 -2.95 8.27
C GLY A 28 8.96 -4.42 8.56
N VAL A 29 8.02 -5.07 9.24
CA VAL A 29 8.11 -6.47 9.63
C VAL A 29 7.10 -7.26 8.79
N ARG A 30 7.62 -8.20 7.99
CA ARG A 30 6.75 -9.12 7.25
C ARG A 30 6.21 -10.20 8.18
N GLU A 31 4.91 -10.20 8.39
CA GLU A 31 4.18 -11.23 9.13
C GLU A 31 3.37 -12.10 8.16
N GLY A 32 3.99 -13.17 7.67
CA GLY A 32 3.35 -14.11 6.75
C GLY A 32 3.05 -13.47 5.38
N ARG A 33 1.80 -13.03 5.17
CA ARG A 33 1.34 -12.36 3.95
C ARG A 33 0.95 -10.90 4.19
N GLU A 34 1.21 -10.40 5.39
CA GLU A 34 0.93 -9.03 5.78
C GLU A 34 2.26 -8.32 6.06
N TRP A 35 2.35 -7.05 5.68
CA TRP A 35 3.46 -6.18 6.02
C TRP A 35 3.03 -5.26 7.15
N CYS A 36 3.63 -5.45 8.32
CA CYS A 36 3.35 -4.68 9.52
C CYS A 36 4.37 -3.55 9.66
N ILE A 37 3.89 -2.32 9.83
CA ILE A 37 4.73 -1.15 10.11
C ILE A 37 4.20 -0.39 11.33
N GLY A 38 5.08 0.32 12.01
CA GLY A 38 4.77 1.10 13.21
C GLY A 38 4.20 2.48 12.92
N SER A 39 4.48 3.05 11.74
CA SER A 39 4.03 4.37 11.32
C SER A 39 4.21 4.55 9.81
N ARG A 40 3.55 5.56 9.23
CA ARG A 40 3.73 5.97 7.83
C ARG A 40 5.16 6.37 7.44
N GLU A 41 6.04 6.56 8.42
CA GLU A 41 7.46 6.86 8.20
C GLU A 41 8.30 5.58 8.08
N GLY A 42 7.68 4.40 8.15
CA GLY A 42 8.37 3.12 8.04
C GLY A 42 9.11 2.71 9.31
N GLU A 43 8.66 3.18 10.47
CA GLU A 43 9.15 2.69 11.76
C GLU A 43 8.74 1.23 11.97
N ALA A 44 9.52 0.49 12.75
CA ALA A 44 9.19 -0.88 13.12
C ALA A 44 7.98 -0.90 14.05
N GLY A 45 6.98 -1.73 13.75
CA GLY A 45 5.80 -1.89 14.59
C GLY A 45 4.67 -2.64 13.91
N ARG A 46 3.49 -2.59 14.54
CA ARG A 46 2.28 -3.31 14.12
C ARG A 46 1.03 -2.41 14.11
N SER A 47 1.26 -1.11 14.00
CA SER A 47 0.24 -0.08 13.98
C SER A 47 -0.53 -0.10 12.67
N MET A 48 0.18 -0.27 11.55
CA MET A 48 -0.38 -0.35 10.22
C MET A 48 -0.08 -1.70 9.62
N LYS A 49 -1.05 -2.26 8.89
CA LYS A 49 -0.93 -3.54 8.21
C LYS A 49 -1.29 -3.39 6.75
N ILE A 50 -0.49 -4.00 5.88
CA ILE A 50 -0.72 -4.02 4.43
C ILE A 50 -0.79 -5.48 4.01
N CYS A 51 -1.90 -5.87 3.39
CA CYS A 51 -2.06 -7.22 2.85
C CYS A 51 -1.30 -7.33 1.52
N LEU A 52 -0.30 -8.21 1.47
CA LEU A 52 0.53 -8.42 0.26
C LEU A 52 -0.06 -9.47 -0.68
N SER A 53 -0.94 -10.34 -0.19
CA SER A 53 -1.46 -11.47 -0.97
C SER A 53 -2.82 -11.96 -0.45
N GLY A 54 -3.62 -12.55 -1.35
CA GLY A 54 -4.95 -13.09 -1.05
C GLY A 54 -6.07 -12.25 -1.65
N GLU A 55 -7.30 -12.48 -1.18
CA GLU A 55 -8.48 -11.74 -1.65
C GLU A 55 -8.45 -10.26 -1.23
N SER A 56 -7.71 -9.96 -0.15
CA SER A 56 -7.47 -8.60 0.34
C SER A 56 -6.10 -8.05 -0.08
N ALA A 57 -5.43 -8.62 -1.10
CA ALA A 57 -4.15 -8.08 -1.55
C ALA A 57 -4.29 -6.59 -1.94
N GLY A 58 -3.43 -5.73 -1.40
CA GLY A 58 -3.48 -4.28 -1.56
C GLY A 58 -4.30 -3.55 -0.52
N VAL A 59 -5.13 -4.24 0.24
CA VAL A 59 -5.86 -3.62 1.32
C VAL A 59 -4.88 -3.29 2.44
N TRP A 60 -4.96 -2.07 2.93
CA TRP A 60 -4.20 -1.64 4.09
C TRP A 60 -5.13 -1.05 5.13
N LYS A 61 -4.66 -1.10 6.38
CA LYS A 61 -5.37 -0.55 7.51
C LYS A 61 -4.38 -0.06 8.55
N ASP A 62 -4.60 1.16 9.01
CA ASP A 62 -3.97 1.71 10.19
C ASP A 62 -4.88 1.48 11.41
N PHE A 63 -4.32 0.87 12.45
CA PHE A 63 -4.96 0.63 13.73
C PHE A 63 -4.59 1.70 14.78
N SER A 64 -3.64 2.59 14.47
CA SER A 64 -3.17 3.65 15.36
C SER A 64 -3.81 5.01 15.04
N ALA A 65 -4.32 5.21 13.83
CA ALA A 65 -5.05 6.36 13.35
C ALA A 65 -6.53 5.96 13.20
N ASP A 66 -7.42 6.76 13.78
CA ASP A 66 -8.87 6.54 13.78
C ASP A 66 -9.37 6.30 12.35
N ASP A 67 -9.86 5.09 12.09
CA ASP A 67 -10.54 4.64 10.87
C ASP A 67 -9.81 4.86 9.53
N THR A 68 -8.47 4.82 9.52
CA THR A 68 -7.71 4.93 8.27
C THR A 68 -7.51 3.56 7.62
N CYS A 69 -8.25 3.28 6.55
CA CYS A 69 -8.10 2.07 5.75
C CYS A 69 -8.39 2.36 4.27
N GLY A 70 -7.96 1.47 3.39
CA GLY A 70 -8.26 1.57 1.97
C GLY A 70 -7.48 0.58 1.11
N ASP A 71 -7.38 0.91 -0.17
CA ASP A 71 -6.63 0.17 -1.16
C ASP A 71 -5.19 0.68 -1.29
N PHE A 72 -4.36 -0.08 -2.01
CA PHE A 72 -2.94 0.21 -2.18
C PHE A 72 -2.67 1.56 -2.85
N ILE A 73 -3.59 2.02 -3.71
CA ILE A 73 -3.50 3.35 -4.34
C ILE A 73 -3.70 4.44 -3.29
N SER A 74 -4.72 4.31 -2.44
CA SER A 74 -4.97 5.24 -1.35
C SER A 74 -3.85 5.20 -0.32
N LEU A 75 -3.19 4.04 -0.13
CA LEU A 75 -1.97 3.93 0.68
C LEU A 75 -0.83 4.77 0.10
N TYR A 76 -0.54 4.62 -1.20
CA TYR A 76 0.48 5.41 -1.88
C TYR A 76 0.18 6.90 -1.72
N ALA A 77 -1.05 7.31 -2.03
CA ALA A 77 -1.52 8.69 -1.85
C ALA A 77 -1.29 9.18 -0.41
N TYR A 78 -1.55 8.35 0.59
CA TYR A 78 -1.36 8.66 2.00
C TYR A 78 0.11 8.82 2.40
N ILE A 79 0.99 7.92 1.94
CA ILE A 79 2.43 7.95 2.22
C ILE A 79 3.10 9.15 1.54
N PHE A 80 2.88 9.29 0.24
CA PHE A 80 3.52 10.31 -0.59
C PHE A 80 2.82 11.67 -0.53
N ARG A 81 1.68 11.75 0.19
CA ARG A 81 0.81 12.94 0.27
C ARG A 81 0.45 13.50 -1.11
N VAL A 82 0.14 12.59 -2.04
CA VAL A 82 -0.31 12.93 -3.40
C VAL A 82 -1.78 12.60 -3.55
N GLU A 83 -2.42 13.14 -4.58
CA GLU A 83 -3.80 12.77 -4.92
C GLU A 83 -3.85 11.36 -5.52
N GLU A 84 -4.99 10.67 -5.41
CA GLU A 84 -5.17 9.31 -5.94
C GLU A 84 -4.87 9.22 -7.44
N ALA A 85 -5.12 10.28 -8.20
CA ALA A 85 -4.79 10.36 -9.62
C ALA A 85 -3.29 10.32 -9.89
N GLU A 86 -2.47 10.96 -9.05
CA GLU A 86 -1.02 10.95 -9.17
C GLU A 86 -0.43 9.65 -8.62
N ALA A 87 -0.97 9.13 -7.52
CA ALA A 87 -0.61 7.81 -6.99
C ALA A 87 -0.81 6.71 -8.04
N MET A 88 -1.96 6.74 -8.73
CA MET A 88 -2.23 5.81 -9.83
C MET A 88 -1.23 5.95 -10.98
N LYS A 89 -0.91 7.18 -11.41
CA LYS A 89 0.07 7.36 -12.48
C LYS A 89 1.46 6.88 -12.08
N ALA A 90 1.86 7.10 -10.83
CA ALA A 90 3.11 6.60 -10.30
C ALA A 90 3.13 5.07 -10.36
N LEU A 91 2.12 4.42 -9.78
CA LEU A 91 1.97 2.96 -9.81
C LEU A 91 1.83 2.37 -11.22
N ALA A 92 1.25 3.11 -12.16
CA ALA A 92 1.17 2.71 -13.57
C ALA A 92 2.50 2.85 -14.32
N CYS A 93 3.41 3.68 -13.81
CA CYS A 93 4.74 3.93 -14.37
C CYS A 93 5.81 3.07 -13.69
N GLU A 94 5.56 2.55 -12.49
CA GLU A 94 6.45 1.61 -11.82
C GLU A 94 6.45 0.25 -12.56
N PRO A 95 7.64 -0.29 -12.91
CA PRO A 95 7.80 -1.43 -13.81
C PRO A 95 7.54 -2.80 -13.18
#